data_AF-A0A957IWA9-F1
#
_entry.id   AF-A0A957IWA9-F1
#
_cell.length_a   1.000
_cell.length_b   1.000
_cell.length_c   1.000
_cell.angle_alpha   90.00
_cell.angle_beta   90.00
_cell.angle_gamma   90.00
#
_symmetry.space_group_name_H-M   'P 1'
#
loop_
_entity.id
_entity.type
_entity.pdbx_description
1 polymer ?
#
loop_
_entity_poly.entity_id
_entity_poly.type
_entity_poly.pdbx_seq_one_letter_code
_entity_poly.pdbx_strand_id
1 'polypeptide(L)' 'MHDDGIRIAMWSGPRNISTAMLRSWGNRPDAFVSDEPFYAYYLKATGIDHPGAAETIATYETDWHAIADALTGPIPG' A
#
# COMPACT_ATOMS: atom_id res chain seq x y z
N MET A 1 4.76 5.72 23.63
CA MET A 1 4.47 7.06 23.07
C MET A 1 3.27 6.85 22.17
N HIS A 2 2.16 7.54 22.40
CA HIS A 2 1.05 7.47 21.45
C HIS A 2 1.51 8.17 20.19
N ASP A 3 1.49 7.44 19.10
CA ASP A 3 1.83 7.93 17.77
C ASP A 3 0.64 8.76 17.29
N ASP A 4 0.65 10.06 17.60
CA ASP A 4 -0.48 11.01 17.48
C ASP A 4 -0.90 11.30 16.01
N GLY A 5 -0.34 10.59 15.03
CA GLY A 5 -0.65 10.77 13.62
C GLY A 5 -1.97 10.10 13.20
N ILE A 6 -2.63 10.72 12.22
CA ILE A 6 -3.90 10.25 11.67
C ILE A 6 -3.63 9.19 10.60
N ARG A 7 -4.24 8.01 10.75
CA ARG A 7 -4.23 6.96 9.72
C ARG A 7 -5.49 7.10 8.86
N ILE A 8 -5.30 7.28 7.55
CA ILE A 8 -6.39 7.39 6.59
C ILE A 8 -6.28 6.22 5.63
N ALA A 9 -7.29 5.35 5.64
CA ALA A 9 -7.38 4.25 4.71
C ALA A 9 -8.27 4.67 3.52
N MET A 10 -7.71 4.62 2.30
CA MET A 10 -8.33 5.16 1.10
C MET A 10 -8.51 4.07 0.05
N TRP A 11 -9.68 4.03 -0.59
CA TRP A 11 -9.98 3.11 -1.67
C TRP A 11 -10.41 3.87 -2.92
N SER A 12 -9.90 3.44 -4.06
CA SER A 12 -10.29 3.97 -5.35
C SER A 12 -10.46 2.83 -6.35
N GLY A 13 -11.57 2.83 -7.08
CA GLY A 13 -11.81 1.87 -8.14
C GLY A 13 -11.07 2.20 -9.44
N PRO A 14 -11.12 1.30 -10.44
CA PRO A 14 -10.54 1.55 -11.75
C PRO A 14 -11.07 2.86 -12.37
N ARG A 15 -10.16 3.68 -12.90
CA ARG A 15 -10.45 5.01 -13.48
C ARG A 15 -11.04 6.04 -12.51
N ASN A 16 -10.72 5.94 -11.22
CA ASN A 16 -11.20 6.86 -10.19
C ASN A 16 -10.10 7.70 -9.51
N ILE A 17 -9.28 8.41 -10.31
CA ILE A 17 -8.40 9.49 -9.82
C ILE A 17 -7.37 9.06 -8.73
N SER A 18 -7.13 7.76 -8.54
CA SER A 18 -6.21 7.22 -7.51
C SER A 18 -4.81 7.84 -7.60
N THR A 19 -4.28 7.97 -8.81
CA THR A 19 -2.97 8.59 -9.04
C THR A 19 -2.92 10.04 -8.57
N ALA A 20 -3.95 10.84 -8.85
CA ALA A 20 -3.94 12.24 -8.41
C ALA A 20 -4.10 12.33 -6.89
N MET A 21 -4.94 11.48 -6.30
CA MET A 21 -5.09 11.35 -4.85
C MET A 21 -3.76 11.02 -4.17
N LEU A 22 -3.06 9.96 -4.61
CA LEU A 22 -1.77 9.55 -4.06
C LEU A 22 -0.72 10.66 -4.21
N ARG A 23 -0.65 11.33 -5.38
CA ARG A 23 0.26 12.46 -5.59
C ARG A 23 -0.05 13.66 -4.69
N SER A 24 -1.33 13.96 -4.44
CA SER A 24 -1.73 15.06 -3.56
C SER A 24 -1.26 14.84 -2.12
N TRP A 25 -1.32 13.61 -1.62
CA TRP A 25 -0.82 13.27 -0.28
C TRP A 25 0.70 13.14 -0.24
N GLY A 26 1.30 12.44 -1.21
CA GLY A 26 2.74 12.18 -1.25
C GLY A 26 3.60 13.43 -1.47
N ASN A 27 3.03 14.54 -1.96
CA ASN A 27 3.73 15.82 -2.06
C ASN A 27 3.73 16.64 -0.75
N ARG A 28 3.07 16.16 0.30
CA ARG A 28 3.06 16.86 1.58
C ARG A 28 4.22 16.38 2.46
N PRO A 29 4.95 17.29 3.12
CA PRO A 29 6.08 16.92 3.97
C PRO A 29 5.65 16.27 5.31
N ASP A 30 4.36 16.35 5.66
CA ASP A 30 3.79 15.84 6.90
C ASP A 30 3.02 14.52 6.69
N ALA A 31 3.20 13.85 5.55
CA ALA A 31 2.48 12.63 5.20
C ALA A 31 3.39 11.56 4.63
N PHE A 32 3.11 10.31 4.99
CA PHE A 32 3.65 9.12 4.35
C PHE A 32 2.52 8.37 3.64
N VAL A 33 2.78 7.87 2.43
CA VAL A 33 1.80 7.18 1.59
C VAL A 33 2.29 5.77 1.29
N SER A 34 1.41 4.78 1.50
CA SER A 34 1.60 3.42 1.03
C SER A 34 0.68 3.17 -0.16
N ASP A 35 1.25 2.74 -1.29
CA ASP A 35 0.52 2.47 -2.53
C ASP A 35 0.32 0.96 -2.70
N GLU A 36 -0.94 0.53 -2.81
CA GLU A 36 -1.37 -0.87 -2.99
C GLU A 36 -0.57 -1.94 -2.20
N PRO A 37 -0.45 -1.82 -0.86
CA PRO A 37 0.45 -2.65 -0.06
C PRO A 37 0.16 -4.17 -0.11
N PHE A 38 -1.08 -4.55 -0.43
CA PHE A 38 -1.50 -5.96 -0.52
C PHE A 38 -1.39 -6.55 -1.93
N TYR A 39 -0.85 -5.82 -2.92
CA TYR A 39 -0.89 -6.26 -4.31
C TYR A 39 -0.09 -7.54 -4.57
N ALA A 40 1.12 -7.63 -4.02
CA ALA A 40 1.94 -8.84 -4.15
C ALA A 40 1.33 -10.06 -3.45
N TYR A 41 0.74 -9.86 -2.26
CA TYR A 41 -0.06 -10.90 -1.60
C TYR A 41 -1.23 -11.35 -2.47
N TYR A 42 -2.00 -10.41 -3.04
CA TYR A 42 -3.13 -10.71 -3.91
C TYR A 42 -2.71 -11.53 -5.14
N LEU A 43 -1.63 -11.14 -5.82
CA LEU A 43 -1.11 -11.88 -6.98
C LEU A 43 -0.68 -13.29 -6.61
N LYS A 44 0.04 -13.46 -5.49
CA LYS A 44 0.48 -14.77 -5.00
C LYS A 44 -0.70 -15.65 -4.59
N ALA A 45 -1.68 -15.09 -3.89
CA ALA A 45 -2.82 -15.84 -3.36
C ALA A 45 -3.80 -16.27 -4.47
N THR A 46 -3.99 -15.43 -5.49
CA THR A 46 -4.93 -15.73 -6.59
C THR A 46 -4.30 -16.52 -7.72
N GLY A 47 -2.99 -16.36 -7.95
CA GLY A 47 -2.32 -16.98 -9.10
C GLY A 47 -2.83 -16.47 -10.45
N ILE A 48 -3.44 -15.28 -10.49
CA ILE A 48 -3.95 -14.69 -11.72
C ILE A 48 -2.81 -14.44 -12.72
N ASP A 49 -3.06 -14.69 -14.00
CA ASP A 49 -2.11 -14.37 -15.06
C ASP A 49 -2.08 -12.85 -15.28
N HIS A 50 -1.08 -12.20 -14.68
CA HIS A 50 -0.88 -10.77 -14.72
C HIS A 50 0.55 -10.42 -15.16
N PRO A 51 0.73 -9.50 -16.13
CA PRO A 51 2.07 -9.04 -16.53
C PRO A 51 2.91 -8.54 -15.35
N GLY A 52 4.13 -9.04 -15.20
CA GLY A 52 5.01 -8.63 -14.09
C GLY A 52 4.62 -9.20 -12.72
N ALA A 53 3.70 -10.16 -12.64
CA ALA A 53 3.31 -10.76 -11.36
C ALA A 53 4.49 -11.39 -10.63
N ALA A 54 5.32 -12.16 -11.35
CA ALA A 54 6.49 -12.83 -10.76
C ALA A 54 7.50 -11.83 -10.19
N GLU A 55 7.75 -10.73 -10.88
CA GLU A 55 8.63 -9.65 -10.41
C GLU A 55 8.04 -8.98 -9.16
N THR A 56 6.75 -8.63 -9.20
CA THR A 56 6.05 -8.00 -8.07
C THR A 56 6.08 -8.90 -6.83
N ILE A 57 5.79 -10.19 -6.98
CA ILE A 57 5.82 -11.19 -5.89
C ILE A 57 7.23 -11.34 -5.31
N ALA A 58 8.27 -11.23 -6.15
CA ALA A 58 9.65 -11.35 -5.70
C ALA A 58 10.18 -10.08 -5.01
N THR A 59 9.66 -8.91 -5.37
CA THR A 59 10.12 -7.60 -4.86
C THR A 59 9.42 -7.19 -3.56
N TYR A 60 8.13 -7.49 -3.40
CA TYR A 60 7.31 -6.95 -2.32
C TYR A 60 6.88 -8.03 -1.32
N GLU A 61 6.48 -7.60 -0.12
CA GLU A 61 5.98 -8.50 0.93
C GLU A 61 4.74 -9.26 0.46
N THR A 62 4.67 -10.55 0.79
CA THR A 62 3.56 -11.43 0.41
C THR A 62 2.90 -12.11 1.62
N ASP A 63 3.33 -11.82 2.84
CA ASP A 63 2.60 -12.15 4.05
C ASP A 63 1.66 -11.00 4.45
N TRP A 64 0.35 -11.25 4.39
CA TRP A 64 -0.65 -10.25 4.73
C TRP A 64 -0.60 -9.82 6.20
N HIS A 65 -0.11 -10.68 7.11
CA HIS A 65 0.07 -10.31 8.51
C HIS A 65 1.17 -9.27 8.66
N ALA A 66 2.34 -9.50 8.05
CA ALA A 66 3.44 -8.55 8.07
C ALA A 66 3.05 -7.19 7.46
N ILE A 67 2.27 -7.21 6.37
CA ILE A 67 1.74 -5.99 5.75
C ILE A 67 0.80 -5.24 6.72
N ALA A 68 -0.15 -5.94 7.33
CA ALA A 68 -1.10 -5.33 8.27
C ALA A 68 -0.39 -4.73 9.49
N ASP A 69 0.61 -5.44 10.03
CA ASP A 69 1.42 -4.96 11.15
C ASP A 69 2.22 -3.72 10.76
N ALA A 70 2.79 -3.66 9.56
CA ALA A 70 3.49 -2.48 9.07
C ALA A 70 2.56 -1.27 8.89
N LEU A 71 1.34 -1.47 8.37
CA LEU A 71 0.35 -0.39 8.15
C LEU A 71 -0.27 0.13 9.45
N THR A 72 -0.29 -0.68 10.51
CA THR A 72 -0.85 -0.32 11.82
C THR A 72 0.20 -0.01 12.88
N GLY A 73 1.47 -0.28 12.58
CA GLY A 73 2.63 0.06 13.39
C GLY A 73 2.97 1.56 13.38
N PRO A 74 4.18 1.94 13.85
CA PRO A 74 4.62 3.33 13.89
C PRO A 74 4.54 4.01 12.53
N ILE A 75 4.04 5.25 12.49
CA ILE A 75 3.97 6.05 11.26
C ILE A 75 5.40 6.36 10.79
N PRO A 76 5.77 6.03 9.55
CA PRO A 76 7.08 6.36 9.01
C PRO A 76 7.29 7.88 8.92
N GLY A 77 8.47 8.34 9.35
CA GLY A 77 8.88 9.76 9.34
C GLY A 77 10.34 9.94 9.71
#